data_AF-D1NT23-F1
#
_entry.id   AF-D1NT23-F1
#
_cell.length_a   1.000
_cell.length_b   1.000
_cell.length_c   1.000
_cell.angle_alpha   90.00
_cell.angle_beta   90.00
_cell.angle_gamma   90.00
#
_symmetry.space_group_name_H-M   'P 1'
#
loop_
_entity.id
_entity.type
_entity.pdbx_description
1 polymer ?
#
loop_
_entity_poly.entity_id
_entity_poly.type
_entity_poly.pdbx_seq_one_letter_code
_entity_poly.pdbx_strand_id
1 'polypeptide(L)'
;MVDTGDRGDEVWNKAQSDLSHCLDLEFLNVDELYRAAIGNPQLLQDNSAALAQCLRSKNLVAPSYTSSCYREEEQSALDLYAQEITVSNNIASAWEASRKAYTFDIDAPDVQLCFITSGIDIRAQDSTKEDENIWKVFD
;
A
#
# COMPACT_ATOMS: atom_id res chain seq x y z
N MET A 1 13.45 31.69 -29.47
CA MET A 1 14.62 30.81 -29.32
C MET A 1 15.49 31.45 -28.26
N VAL A 2 15.56 30.87 -27.06
CA VAL A 2 16.48 31.38 -26.03
C VAL A 2 17.86 30.86 -26.41
N ASP A 3 18.74 31.79 -26.74
CA ASP A 3 20.14 31.55 -27.06
C ASP A 3 20.87 31.00 -25.82
N THR A 4 21.29 29.73 -25.90
CA THR A 4 22.10 29.06 -24.87
C THR A 4 23.60 29.18 -25.15
N GLY A 5 24.01 30.12 -26.02
CA GLY A 5 25.32 30.23 -26.63
C GLY A 5 26.55 30.42 -25.73
N ASP A 6 26.43 30.31 -24.40
CA ASP A 6 27.60 30.42 -23.51
C ASP A 6 27.45 29.68 -22.16
N ARG A 7 26.58 28.65 -22.07
CA ARG A 7 26.30 27.95 -20.79
C ARG A 7 26.85 26.51 -20.70
N GLY A 8 27.58 26.06 -21.71
CA GLY A 8 28.40 24.84 -21.68
C GLY A 8 27.65 23.50 -21.57
N ASP A 9 28.39 22.41 -21.77
CA ASP A 9 27.94 21.01 -21.65
C ASP A 9 27.20 20.73 -20.32
N GLU A 10 27.51 21.49 -19.28
CA GLU A 10 26.94 21.37 -17.94
C GLU A 10 25.44 21.69 -17.90
N VAL A 11 24.98 22.72 -18.60
CA VAL A 11 23.55 23.06 -18.68
C VAL A 11 22.79 22.08 -19.57
N TRP A 12 23.44 21.57 -20.63
CA TRP A 12 22.86 20.53 -21.47
C TRP A 12 22.69 19.21 -20.70
N ASN A 13 23.72 18.79 -19.95
CA ASN A 13 23.69 17.60 -19.10
C ASN A 13 22.63 17.73 -18.00
N LYS A 14 22.50 18.90 -17.37
CA LYS A 14 21.45 19.15 -16.36
C LYS A 14 20.06 19.05 -16.98
N ALA A 15 19.83 19.65 -18.15
CA ALA A 15 18.53 19.57 -18.82
C ALA A 15 18.16 18.13 -19.23
N GLN A 16 19.13 17.32 -19.66
CA GLN A 16 18.91 15.89 -19.94
C GLN A 16 18.62 15.11 -18.66
N SER A 17 19.35 15.37 -17.57
CA SER A 17 19.11 14.74 -16.27
C SER A 17 17.72 15.07 -15.72
N ASP A 18 17.32 16.34 -15.77
CA ASP A 18 16.01 16.79 -15.29
C ASP A 18 14.88 16.18 -16.15
N LEU A 19 15.07 16.08 -17.46
CA LEU A 19 14.12 15.44 -18.37
C LEU A 19 13.96 13.94 -18.10
N SER A 20 15.08 13.21 -17.97
CA SER A 20 15.04 11.78 -17.62
C SER A 20 14.36 11.58 -16.27
N HIS A 21 14.68 12.41 -15.27
CA HIS A 21 14.04 12.33 -13.95
C HIS A 21 12.54 12.58 -14.03
N CYS A 22 12.09 13.58 -14.80
CA CYS A 22 10.66 13.85 -14.99
C CYS A 22 9.95 12.69 -15.69
N LEU A 23 10.56 12.12 -16.73
CA LEU A 23 10.00 10.96 -17.45
C LEU A 23 9.92 9.74 -16.54
N ASP A 24 10.97 9.45 -15.77
CA ASP A 24 10.99 8.36 -14.82
C ASP A 24 9.87 8.53 -13.76
N LEU A 25 9.69 9.74 -13.24
CA LEU A 25 8.58 10.06 -12.32
C LEU A 25 7.21 9.87 -12.97
N GLU A 26 7.03 10.30 -14.22
CA GLU A 26 5.75 10.15 -14.94
C GLU A 26 5.44 8.67 -15.21
N PHE A 27 6.41 7.88 -15.66
CA PHE A 27 6.24 6.45 -15.90
C PHE A 27 5.88 5.69 -14.62
N LEU A 28 6.54 6.02 -13.50
CA LEU A 28 6.23 5.43 -12.20
C LEU A 28 4.80 5.76 -11.76
N ASN A 29 4.39 7.03 -11.84
CA ASN A 29 3.04 7.45 -11.45
C ASN A 29 1.94 6.79 -12.32
N VAL A 30 2.15 6.68 -13.64
CA VAL A 30 1.18 6.05 -14.54
C VAL A 30 1.10 4.53 -14.31
N ASP A 31 2.23 3.85 -14.09
CA ASP A 31 2.27 2.43 -13.75
C ASP A 31 1.58 2.17 -12.41
N GLU A 32 1.79 3.03 -11.41
CA GLU A 32 1.13 2.95 -10.11
C GLU A 32 -0.38 3.12 -10.20
N LEU A 33 -0.87 4.13 -10.95
CA LEU A 33 -2.29 4.30 -11.19
C LEU A 33 -2.90 3.11 -11.93
N TYR A 34 -2.17 2.53 -12.88
CA TYR A 34 -2.63 1.35 -13.62
C TYR A 34 -2.72 0.12 -12.69
N ARG A 35 -1.75 -0.08 -11.81
CA ARG A 35 -1.77 -1.15 -10.81
C ARG A 35 -2.90 -0.94 -9.79
N ALA A 36 -3.06 0.28 -9.28
CA ALA A 36 -4.14 0.63 -8.36
C ALA A 36 -5.52 0.34 -8.96
N ALA A 37 -5.72 0.63 -10.26
CA ALA A 37 -6.98 0.38 -10.95
C ALA A 37 -7.38 -1.11 -11.02
N ILE A 38 -6.46 -2.05 -10.80
CA ILE A 38 -6.75 -3.50 -10.81
C ILE A 38 -7.67 -3.89 -9.64
N GLY A 39 -7.49 -3.31 -8.46
CA GLY A 39 -8.34 -3.58 -7.29
C GLY A 39 -9.15 -2.39 -6.79
N ASN A 40 -8.83 -1.17 -7.23
CA ASN A 40 -9.60 0.05 -7.01
C ASN A 40 -10.02 0.70 -8.35
N PRO A 41 -10.85 0.03 -9.18
CA PRO A 41 -11.23 0.54 -10.50
C PRO A 41 -12.05 1.84 -10.45
N GLN A 42 -12.63 2.16 -9.30
CA GLN A 42 -13.38 3.40 -9.07
C GLN A 42 -12.52 4.54 -8.53
N LEU A 43 -11.21 4.29 -8.31
CA LEU A 43 -10.26 5.25 -7.75
C LEU A 43 -10.77 5.91 -6.46
N LEU A 44 -11.39 5.09 -5.60
CA LEU A 44 -11.88 5.52 -4.30
C LEU A 44 -10.72 6.12 -3.50
N GLN A 45 -10.92 7.34 -2.99
CA GLN A 45 -9.93 8.07 -2.20
C GLN A 45 -9.79 7.52 -0.77
N ASP A 46 -10.83 6.87 -0.24
CA ASP A 46 -10.77 6.19 1.05
C ASP A 46 -10.21 4.78 0.85
N ASN A 47 -8.97 4.58 1.27
CA ASN A 47 -8.25 3.31 1.16
C ASN A 47 -9.02 2.14 1.80
N SER A 48 -9.66 2.36 2.96
CA SER A 48 -10.48 1.33 3.62
C SER A 48 -11.72 0.97 2.80
N ALA A 49 -12.30 1.94 2.10
CA ALA A 49 -13.44 1.72 1.22
C ALA A 49 -13.04 1.00 -0.07
N ALA A 50 -11.89 1.36 -0.65
CA ALA A 50 -11.27 0.65 -1.78
C ALA A 50 -11.00 -0.82 -1.42
N LEU A 51 -10.40 -1.08 -0.26
CA LEU A 51 -10.12 -2.43 0.22
C LEU A 51 -11.40 -3.24 0.38
N ALA A 52 -12.38 -2.71 1.11
CA ALA A 52 -13.66 -3.38 1.33
C ALA A 52 -14.42 -3.65 0.01
N GLN A 53 -14.29 -2.77 -0.99
CA GLN A 53 -14.85 -3.01 -2.31
C GLN A 53 -14.10 -4.12 -3.05
N CYS A 54 -12.76 -4.10 -3.05
CA CYS A 54 -11.94 -5.12 -3.69
C CYS A 54 -12.22 -6.51 -3.10
N LEU A 55 -12.19 -6.65 -1.77
CA LEU A 55 -12.45 -7.90 -1.05
C LEU A 55 -13.84 -8.47 -1.38
N ARG A 56 -14.87 -7.63 -1.43
CA ARG A 56 -16.23 -8.04 -1.80
C ARG A 56 -16.32 -8.49 -3.25
N SER A 57 -15.72 -7.74 -4.18
CA SER A 57 -15.77 -8.06 -5.61
C SER A 57 -15.15 -9.43 -5.94
N LYS A 58 -14.18 -9.85 -5.12
CA LYS A 58 -13.50 -11.14 -5.21
C LYS A 58 -14.11 -12.26 -4.35
N ASN A 59 -15.22 -11.99 -3.65
CA ASN A 59 -15.88 -12.94 -2.73
C ASN A 59 -14.97 -13.44 -1.58
N LEU A 60 -14.04 -12.61 -1.12
CA LEU A 60 -13.13 -12.93 -0.01
C LEU A 60 -13.75 -12.64 1.36
N VAL A 61 -14.82 -11.83 1.37
CA VAL A 61 -15.59 -11.42 2.55
C VAL A 61 -17.09 -11.43 2.22
N ALA A 62 -17.93 -11.31 3.24
CA ALA A 62 -19.37 -11.23 3.07
C ALA A 62 -19.78 -9.99 2.22
N PRO A 63 -20.88 -10.05 1.44
CA PRO A 63 -21.35 -8.91 0.65
C PRO A 63 -21.68 -7.65 1.48
N SER A 64 -22.02 -7.84 2.76
CA SER A 64 -22.29 -6.76 3.72
C SER A 64 -21.03 -6.11 4.30
N TYR A 65 -19.84 -6.61 3.97
CA TYR A 65 -18.59 -6.07 4.47
C TYR A 65 -18.37 -4.62 4.01
N THR A 66 -17.89 -3.75 4.90
CA THR A 66 -17.71 -2.32 4.61
C THR A 66 -16.37 -1.83 5.13
N SER A 67 -16.03 -0.57 4.84
CA SER A 67 -14.84 0.07 5.41
C SER A 67 -14.88 0.14 6.94
N SER A 68 -16.06 0.22 7.57
CA SER A 68 -16.16 0.18 9.03
C SER A 68 -15.82 -1.19 9.60
N CYS A 69 -16.26 -2.27 8.94
CA CYS A 69 -15.88 -3.64 9.32
C CYS A 69 -14.35 -3.78 9.32
N TYR A 70 -13.69 -3.30 8.26
CA TYR A 70 -12.23 -3.34 8.18
C TYR A 70 -11.55 -2.54 9.30
N ARG A 71 -12.01 -1.32 9.58
CA ARG A 71 -11.42 -0.48 10.63
C ARG A 71 -11.59 -1.08 12.03
N GLU A 72 -12.72 -1.74 12.27
CA GLU A 72 -12.96 -2.48 13.52
C GLU A 72 -12.01 -3.67 13.65
N GLU A 73 -11.83 -4.45 12.58
CA GLU A 73 -10.87 -5.57 12.55
C GLU A 73 -9.42 -5.10 12.71
N GLU A 74 -9.04 -4.00 12.04
CA GLU A 74 -7.72 -3.39 12.16
C GLU A 74 -7.44 -2.91 13.59
N GLN A 75 -8.40 -2.22 14.22
CA GLN A 75 -8.26 -1.82 15.62
C GLN A 75 -8.13 -3.03 16.53
N SER A 76 -8.93 -4.08 16.32
CA SER A 76 -8.82 -5.33 17.08
C SER A 76 -7.46 -6.01 16.86
N ALA A 77 -6.89 -5.93 15.65
CA ALA A 77 -5.56 -6.47 15.36
C ALA A 77 -4.48 -5.75 16.17
N LEU A 78 -4.53 -4.41 16.23
CA LEU A 78 -3.62 -3.58 17.02
C LEU A 78 -3.74 -3.89 18.52
N ASP A 79 -4.96 -4.04 19.02
CA ASP A 79 -5.21 -4.36 20.43
C ASP A 79 -4.65 -5.75 20.80
N LEU A 80 -4.86 -6.75 19.94
CA LEU A 80 -4.31 -8.10 20.13
C LEU A 80 -2.78 -8.10 20.06
N TYR A 81 -2.21 -7.34 19.13
CA TYR A 81 -0.76 -7.18 19.02
C TYR A 81 -0.18 -6.62 20.33
N ALA A 82 -0.74 -5.52 20.84
CA ALA A 82 -0.27 -4.86 22.06
C ALA A 82 -0.42 -5.76 23.31
N GLN A 83 -1.52 -6.50 23.41
CA GLN A 83 -1.76 -7.46 24.48
C GLN A 83 -0.72 -8.59 24.45
N GLU A 84 -0.48 -9.19 23.29
CA GLU A 84 0.43 -10.32 23.13
C GLU A 84 1.89 -9.90 23.35
N ILE A 85 2.29 -8.69 22.96
CA ILE A 85 3.61 -8.12 23.33
C ILE A 85 3.75 -8.05 24.85
N THR A 86 2.71 -7.60 25.56
CA THR A 86 2.74 -7.48 27.02
C THR A 86 2.87 -8.84 27.72
N VAL A 87 2.26 -9.89 27.16
CA VAL A 87 2.24 -11.24 27.75
C VAL A 87 3.49 -12.04 27.39
N SER A 88 3.89 -12.03 26.12
CA SER A 88 4.94 -12.91 25.59
C SER A 88 6.30 -12.23 25.42
N ASN A 89 6.32 -10.89 25.35
CA ASN A 89 7.48 -10.10 24.94
C ASN A 89 8.12 -10.62 23.62
N ASN A 90 7.30 -11.13 22.70
CA ASN A 90 7.73 -11.71 21.45
C ASN A 90 6.94 -11.10 20.27
N ILE A 91 7.67 -10.42 19.39
CA ILE A 91 7.11 -9.72 18.22
C ILE A 91 6.45 -10.68 17.24
N ALA A 92 7.06 -11.83 16.95
CA ALA A 92 6.49 -12.81 16.04
C ALA A 92 5.17 -13.38 16.58
N SER A 93 5.11 -13.70 17.88
CA SER A 93 3.86 -14.14 18.54
C SER A 93 2.77 -13.07 18.45
N ALA A 94 3.13 -11.80 18.71
CA ALA A 94 2.20 -10.68 18.63
C ALA A 94 1.67 -10.45 17.22
N TRP A 95 2.53 -10.59 16.21
CA TRP A 95 2.11 -10.56 14.82
C TRP A 95 1.11 -11.67 14.52
N GLU A 96 1.41 -12.94 14.86
CA GLU A 96 0.48 -14.07 14.71
C GLU A 96 -0.86 -13.85 15.42
N ALA A 97 -0.85 -13.22 16.59
CA ALA A 97 -2.08 -12.91 17.33
C ALA A 97 -2.91 -11.85 16.62
N SER A 98 -2.27 -10.78 16.12
CA SER A 98 -2.96 -9.68 15.42
C SER A 98 -3.70 -10.16 14.16
N ARG A 99 -3.10 -11.08 13.39
CA ARG A 99 -3.70 -11.59 12.14
C ARG A 99 -5.03 -12.32 12.36
N LYS A 100 -5.27 -12.84 13.57
CA LYS A 100 -6.51 -13.54 13.93
C LYS A 100 -7.71 -12.60 14.13
N ALA A 101 -7.49 -11.29 14.17
CA ALA A 101 -8.58 -10.32 14.27
C ALA A 101 -9.41 -10.21 12.97
N TYR A 102 -8.77 -10.49 11.83
CA TYR A 102 -9.42 -10.34 10.52
C TYR A 102 -10.35 -11.52 10.23
N THR A 103 -11.49 -11.22 9.59
CA THR A 103 -12.47 -12.26 9.21
C THR A 103 -12.09 -13.00 7.92
N PHE A 104 -10.96 -12.65 7.32
CA PHE A 104 -10.40 -13.22 6.10
C PHE A 104 -8.92 -13.56 6.31
N ASP A 105 -8.40 -14.44 5.44
CA ASP A 105 -6.98 -14.80 5.44
C ASP A 105 -6.15 -13.66 4.83
N ILE A 106 -5.39 -12.96 5.66
CA ILE A 106 -4.60 -11.82 5.20
C ILE A 106 -3.43 -12.24 4.30
N ASP A 107 -2.98 -13.49 4.37
CA ASP A 107 -1.86 -14.02 3.58
C ASP A 107 -2.32 -14.53 2.20
N ALA A 108 -3.63 -14.58 1.96
CA ALA A 108 -4.17 -15.00 0.67
C ALA A 108 -3.71 -14.04 -0.46
N PRO A 109 -3.22 -14.55 -1.60
CA PRO A 109 -2.68 -13.71 -2.67
C PRO A 109 -3.64 -12.64 -3.18
N ASP A 110 -4.93 -12.98 -3.28
CA ASP A 110 -5.97 -12.04 -3.71
C ASP A 110 -6.28 -10.95 -2.67
N VAL A 111 -6.11 -11.26 -1.38
CA VAL A 111 -6.24 -10.26 -0.30
C VAL A 111 -5.05 -9.30 -0.33
N GLN A 112 -3.83 -9.82 -0.49
CA GLN A 112 -2.62 -9.01 -0.65
C GLN A 112 -2.71 -8.08 -1.86
N LEU A 113 -3.25 -8.55 -2.98
CA LEU A 113 -3.53 -7.71 -4.14
C LEU A 113 -4.50 -6.57 -3.79
N CYS A 114 -5.57 -6.87 -3.03
CA CYS A 114 -6.51 -5.84 -2.60
C CYS A 114 -5.89 -4.79 -1.68
N PHE A 115 -5.03 -5.19 -0.73
CA PHE A 115 -4.30 -4.26 0.13
C PHE A 115 -3.44 -3.30 -0.68
N ILE A 116 -2.56 -3.86 -1.51
CA ILE A 116 -1.68 -3.12 -2.42
C ILE A 116 -2.52 -2.15 -3.27
N THR A 117 -3.43 -2.64 -4.08
CA THR A 117 -4.19 -1.79 -5.00
C THR A 117 -5.12 -0.75 -4.34
N SER A 118 -5.37 -0.89 -3.04
CA SER A 118 -6.11 0.09 -2.22
C SER A 118 -5.20 1.09 -1.50
N GLY A 119 -3.88 1.03 -1.69
CA GLY A 119 -2.92 1.92 -1.04
C GLY A 119 -2.66 1.60 0.43
N ILE A 120 -2.89 0.35 0.86
CA ILE A 120 -2.62 -0.11 2.23
C ILE A 120 -1.49 -1.13 2.18
N ASP A 121 -0.38 -0.81 2.83
CA ASP A 121 0.73 -1.74 2.99
C ASP A 121 0.61 -2.48 4.32
N ILE A 122 0.02 -3.68 4.30
CA ILE A 122 -0.08 -4.53 5.48
C ILE A 122 1.26 -5.18 5.85
N ARG A 123 2.21 -5.25 4.92
CA ARG A 123 3.55 -5.81 5.18
C ARG A 123 4.44 -4.83 5.89
N ALA A 124 4.23 -3.53 5.68
CA ALA A 124 4.84 -2.47 6.50
C ALA A 124 4.49 -2.60 7.99
N GLN A 125 3.43 -3.32 8.34
CA GLN A 125 3.04 -3.60 9.73
C GLN A 125 3.78 -4.83 10.31
N ASP A 126 4.40 -5.66 9.47
CA ASP A 126 5.23 -6.79 9.89
C ASP A 126 6.62 -6.29 10.30
N SER A 127 6.80 -5.99 11.58
CA SER A 127 8.09 -5.56 12.15
C SER A 127 9.19 -6.63 12.13
N THR A 128 8.89 -7.86 11.67
CA THR A 128 9.92 -8.88 11.42
C THR A 128 10.54 -8.79 10.02
N LYS A 129 9.98 -7.92 9.16
CA LYS A 129 10.33 -7.72 7.76
C LYS A 129 10.82 -6.28 7.52
N GLU A 130 11.80 -5.83 8.30
CA GLU A 130 12.36 -4.46 8.25
C GLU A 130 12.97 -4.06 6.88
N ASP A 131 13.16 -5.01 5.95
CA ASP A 131 13.89 -4.81 4.70
C ASP A 131 12.99 -4.63 3.44
N GLU A 132 11.67 -4.72 3.55
CA GLU A 132 10.78 -4.51 2.38
C GLU A 132 10.37 -3.03 2.29
N ASN A 133 10.82 -2.34 1.22
CA ASN A 133 10.42 -0.96 0.93
C ASN A 133 8.89 -0.83 1.00
N ILE A 134 8.40 -0.03 1.96
CA ILE A 134 6.98 0.25 2.15
C ILE A 134 6.44 0.85 0.85
N TRP A 135 5.54 0.15 0.18
CA TRP A 135 4.97 0.63 -1.08
C TRP A 135 3.69 1.41 -0.78
N LYS A 136 3.71 2.70 -1.09
CA LYS A 136 2.58 3.61 -0.92
C LYS A 136 2.10 4.08 -2.29
N VAL A 137 0.82 3.87 -2.56
CA VAL A 137 0.19 4.29 -3.84
C VAL A 137 -0.08 5.80 -3.88
N PHE A 138 -0.35 6.39 -2.71
CA PHE A 138 -0.65 7.80 -2.57
C PHE A 138 0.08 8.30 -1.32
N ASP A 139 1.16 9.06 -1.50
CA ASP A 139 1.80 9.88 -0.46
C ASP A 139 1.32 11.33 -0.56
#